data_AF-A0A0C5KT01-F1
#
_entry.id   AF-A0A0C5KT01-F1
#
_cell.length_a   1.000
_cell.length_b   1.000
_cell.length_c   1.000
_cell.angle_alpha   90.00
_cell.angle_beta   90.00
_cell.angle_gamma   90.00
#
_symmetry.space_group_name_H-M   'P 1'
#
loop_
_entity.id
_entity.type
_entity.pdbx_description
1 polymer ?
#
loop_
_entity_poly.entity_id
_entity_poly.type
_entity_poly.pdbx_seq_one_letter_code
_entity_poly.pdbx_strand_id
1 'polypeptide(L)'
;TARLVSEIADFEFIVTSTDKEAFLLEITLIQKHQPYFNIKLKKGTGYPYIKITNERDPQILIVSDVRKDGGYYFGPYPNVYAAQETVNFIQKVYPLRRCHGFQKRPCLYYHMGQCLGACFKTVPVAEYDAQIKRIKSFLNGHVETVKKQLTKRMDQAAADLEFERAAELRDQLNYIEMTVEKQKIISNDNTPRDLFNFYLDKGWLS
;
A
#
# COMPACT_ATOMS: atom_id res chain seq x y z
N THR A 1 23.22 -26.95 0.53
CA THR A 1 22.77 -26.70 -0.87
C THR A 1 22.95 -27.94 -1.74
N ALA A 2 24.08 -28.65 -1.70
CA ALA A 2 24.32 -29.86 -2.50
C ALA A 2 23.23 -30.96 -2.41
N ARG A 3 22.64 -31.16 -1.23
CA ARG A 3 21.56 -32.15 -0.99
C ARG A 3 20.25 -31.88 -1.72
N LEU A 4 19.87 -30.60 -1.85
CA LEU A 4 18.67 -30.24 -2.60
C LEU A 4 18.89 -30.53 -4.08
N VAL A 5 20.05 -30.11 -4.61
CA VAL A 5 20.40 -30.30 -6.02
C VAL A 5 20.46 -31.78 -6.40
N SER A 6 20.94 -32.65 -5.50
CA SER A 6 20.95 -34.10 -5.75
C SER A 6 19.57 -34.76 -5.79
N GLU A 7 18.53 -34.11 -5.26
CA GLU A 7 17.16 -34.63 -5.22
C GLU A 7 16.24 -33.99 -6.28
N ILE A 8 16.73 -33.03 -7.08
CA ILE A 8 15.96 -32.43 -8.19
C ILE A 8 15.87 -33.44 -9.34
N ALA A 9 14.66 -33.87 -9.67
CA ALA A 9 14.39 -34.69 -10.84
C ALA A 9 13.95 -33.86 -12.06
N ASP A 10 13.29 -32.72 -11.82
CA ASP A 10 12.75 -31.84 -12.85
C ASP A 10 12.62 -30.40 -12.30
N PHE A 11 12.55 -29.41 -13.20
CA PHE A 11 12.33 -28.01 -12.82
C PHE A 11 11.36 -27.31 -13.79
N GLU A 12 10.43 -26.55 -13.22
CA GLU A 12 9.48 -25.73 -13.95
C GLU A 12 9.70 -24.25 -13.61
N PHE A 13 9.35 -23.35 -14.53
CA PHE A 13 9.35 -21.91 -14.28
C PHE A 13 7.99 -21.31 -14.66
N ILE A 14 7.57 -20.31 -13.90
CA ILE A 14 6.35 -19.54 -14.17
C ILE A 14 6.78 -18.11 -14.47
N VAL A 15 6.51 -17.64 -15.69
CA VAL A 15 6.81 -16.27 -16.09
C VAL A 15 5.78 -15.33 -15.46
N THR A 16 6.27 -14.29 -14.79
CA THR A 16 5.43 -13.23 -14.19
C THR A 16 5.81 -11.88 -14.79
N SER A 17 4.93 -10.90 -14.66
CA SER A 17 5.09 -9.60 -15.33
C SER A 17 5.99 -8.64 -14.55
N THR A 18 6.17 -8.89 -13.24
CA THR A 18 6.97 -8.05 -12.34
C THR A 18 7.62 -8.88 -11.23
N ASP A 19 8.71 -8.39 -10.66
CA ASP A 19 9.37 -9.01 -9.50
C ASP A 19 8.42 -9.21 -8.30
N LYS A 20 7.46 -8.30 -8.13
CA LYS A 20 6.45 -8.37 -7.07
C LYS A 20 5.49 -9.55 -7.28
N GLU A 21 5.09 -9.80 -8.53
CA GLU A 21 4.27 -10.95 -8.88
C GLU A 21 5.04 -12.26 -8.68
N ALA A 22 6.31 -12.31 -9.11
CA ALA A 22 7.18 -13.47 -8.89
C ALA A 22 7.28 -13.83 -7.41
N PHE A 23 7.55 -12.84 -6.57
CA PHE A 23 7.70 -13.02 -5.14
C PHE A 23 6.39 -13.42 -4.43
N LEU A 24 5.26 -12.84 -4.85
CA LEU A 24 3.94 -13.23 -4.34
C LEU A 24 3.60 -14.67 -4.72
N LEU A 25 3.91 -15.07 -5.95
CA LEU A 25 3.70 -16.42 -6.44
C LEU A 25 4.56 -17.41 -5.67
N GLU A 26 5.85 -17.10 -5.48
CA GLU A 26 6.78 -17.93 -4.70
C GLU A 26 6.20 -18.23 -3.30
N ILE A 27 5.77 -17.19 -2.59
CA ILE A 27 5.23 -17.35 -1.24
C ILE A 27 3.94 -18.13 -1.21
N THR A 28 3.06 -17.88 -2.16
CA THR A 28 1.82 -18.66 -2.31
C THR A 28 2.14 -20.14 -2.52
N LEU A 29 3.14 -20.47 -3.33
CA LEU A 29 3.58 -21.85 -3.57
C LEU A 29 4.26 -22.46 -2.34
N ILE A 30 5.12 -21.74 -1.64
CA ILE A 30 5.75 -22.20 -0.39
C ILE A 30 4.68 -22.51 0.66
N GLN A 31 3.69 -21.63 0.82
CA GLN A 31 2.61 -21.82 1.80
C GLN A 31 1.70 -22.98 1.42
N LYS A 32 1.39 -23.15 0.13
CA LYS A 32 0.56 -24.24 -0.38
C LYS A 32 1.24 -25.61 -0.27
N HIS A 33 2.51 -25.70 -0.64
CA HIS A 33 3.22 -26.97 -0.78
C HIS A 33 4.10 -27.32 0.43
N GLN A 34 4.37 -26.38 1.33
CA GLN A 34 5.20 -26.56 2.52
C GLN A 34 6.51 -27.34 2.25
N PRO A 35 7.30 -26.97 1.21
CA PRO A 35 8.40 -27.79 0.72
C PRO A 35 9.45 -28.04 1.80
N TYR A 36 9.94 -29.28 1.90
CA TYR A 36 10.79 -29.74 3.00
C TYR A 36 11.99 -28.80 3.25
N PHE A 37 12.69 -28.40 2.19
CA PHE A 37 13.90 -27.58 2.27
C PHE A 37 13.68 -26.08 2.54
N ASN A 38 12.46 -25.54 2.42
CA ASN A 38 12.22 -24.12 2.74
C ASN A 38 12.22 -23.91 4.26
N ILE A 39 13.03 -22.97 4.74
CA ILE A 39 13.09 -22.62 6.16
C ILE A 39 12.18 -21.43 6.47
N LYS A 40 12.07 -20.49 5.52
CA LYS A 40 11.26 -19.27 5.63
C LYS A 40 9.92 -19.43 4.90
N LEU A 41 8.96 -18.56 5.23
CA LEU A 41 7.69 -18.38 4.50
C LEU A 41 6.73 -19.57 4.53
N LYS A 42 7.07 -20.66 5.24
CA LYS A 42 6.18 -21.79 5.55
C LYS A 42 4.99 -21.39 6.42
N LYS A 43 5.19 -20.50 7.39
CA LYS A 43 4.18 -20.07 8.36
C LYS A 43 4.12 -18.55 8.43
N GLY A 44 2.91 -18.02 8.57
CA GLY A 44 2.62 -16.59 8.62
C GLY A 44 1.34 -16.28 7.86
N THR A 45 0.61 -15.25 8.29
CA THR A 45 -0.41 -14.62 7.45
C THR A 45 0.32 -14.05 6.24
N GLY A 46 -0.15 -14.31 5.01
CA GLY A 46 0.49 -13.83 3.79
C GLY A 46 0.63 -12.29 3.73
N TYR A 47 0.95 -11.75 2.56
CA TYR A 47 1.11 -10.31 2.44
C TYR A 47 -0.17 -9.55 2.80
N PRO A 48 -0.06 -8.46 3.58
CA PRO A 48 -1.18 -7.56 3.79
C PRO A 48 -1.53 -6.85 2.50
N TYR A 49 -2.82 -6.82 2.23
CA TYR A 49 -3.48 -6.03 1.21
C TYR A 49 -4.36 -4.98 1.88
N ILE A 50 -4.43 -3.82 1.26
CA ILE A 50 -5.41 -2.81 1.58
C ILE A 50 -6.66 -3.10 0.75
N LYS A 51 -7.77 -3.37 1.42
CA LYS A 51 -9.08 -3.61 0.82
C LYS A 51 -9.98 -2.39 1.02
N ILE A 52 -10.62 -1.94 -0.05
CA ILE A 52 -11.78 -1.04 0.01
C ILE A 52 -13.03 -1.90 -0.14
N THR A 53 -13.91 -1.90 0.85
CA THR A 53 -15.15 -2.71 0.83
C THR A 53 -16.15 -2.18 -0.19
N ASN A 54 -16.91 -3.09 -0.79
CA ASN A 54 -18.02 -2.78 -1.69
C ASN A 54 -19.36 -2.89 -0.94
N GLU A 55 -19.54 -2.00 0.02
CA GLU A 55 -20.77 -1.87 0.81
C GLU A 55 -21.30 -0.44 0.67
N ARG A 56 -22.53 -0.17 1.15
CA ARG A 56 -23.14 1.16 1.06
C ARG A 56 -22.26 2.27 1.64
N ASP A 57 -21.59 1.98 2.76
CA ASP A 57 -20.65 2.88 3.42
C ASP A 57 -19.24 2.26 3.44
N PRO A 58 -18.45 2.44 2.37
CA PRO A 58 -17.15 1.79 2.19
C PRO A 58 -16.17 2.05 3.33
N GLN A 59 -15.39 1.01 3.65
CA GLN A 59 -14.31 1.00 4.64
C GLN A 59 -12.99 0.59 4.01
N ILE A 60 -11.90 1.01 4.65
CA ILE A 60 -10.54 0.55 4.32
C ILE A 60 -10.11 -0.46 5.38
N LEU A 61 -9.79 -1.67 4.95
CA LEU A 61 -9.38 -2.78 5.81
C LEU A 61 -8.03 -3.33 5.37
N ILE A 62 -7.25 -3.86 6.30
CA ILE A 62 -6.07 -4.65 5.99
C ILE A 62 -6.46 -6.12 6.05
N VAL A 63 -6.23 -6.84 4.96
CA VAL A 63 -6.59 -8.25 4.83
C VAL A 63 -5.40 -9.03 4.29
N SER A 64 -5.28 -10.30 4.65
CA SER A 64 -4.22 -11.17 4.12
C SER A 64 -4.67 -11.95 2.88
N ASP A 65 -5.98 -12.06 2.65
CA ASP A 65 -6.57 -12.80 1.53
C ASP A 65 -7.30 -11.88 0.56
N VAL A 66 -7.04 -12.06 -0.73
CA VAL A 66 -7.79 -11.44 -1.81
C VAL A 66 -8.98 -12.33 -2.17
N ARG A 67 -10.20 -11.78 -2.10
CA ARG A 67 -11.46 -12.50 -2.41
C ARG A 67 -12.18 -11.81 -3.57
N LYS A 68 -12.97 -12.58 -4.33
CA LYS A 68 -13.82 -12.05 -5.41
C LYS A 68 -15.15 -11.54 -4.85
N ASP A 69 -15.11 -10.58 -3.93
CA ASP A 69 -16.30 -10.03 -3.27
C ASP A 69 -16.72 -8.64 -3.79
N GLY A 70 -16.14 -8.21 -4.92
CA GLY A 70 -16.40 -6.92 -5.53
C GLY A 70 -15.67 -5.75 -4.86
N GLY A 71 -14.94 -5.98 -3.77
CA GLY A 71 -14.05 -4.98 -3.18
C GLY A 71 -12.82 -4.71 -4.05
N TYR A 72 -12.17 -3.56 -3.81
CA TYR A 72 -10.89 -3.24 -4.45
C TYR A 72 -9.74 -3.63 -3.52
N TYR A 73 -8.71 -4.26 -4.07
CA TYR A 73 -7.56 -4.75 -3.32
C TYR A 73 -6.29 -4.11 -3.87
N PHE A 74 -5.44 -3.60 -2.98
CA PHE A 74 -4.18 -2.94 -3.30
C PHE A 74 -3.05 -3.53 -2.46
N GLY A 75 -1.91 -3.82 -3.08
CA GLY A 75 -0.80 -4.54 -2.45
C GLY A 75 -0.16 -5.50 -3.45
N PRO A 76 0.67 -6.46 -3.00
CA PRO A 76 1.02 -6.78 -1.60
C PRO A 76 1.94 -5.73 -0.94
N TYR A 77 1.73 -5.45 0.35
CA TYR A 77 2.63 -4.61 1.15
C TYR A 77 3.68 -5.47 1.86
N PRO A 78 4.93 -5.00 2.04
CA PRO A 78 6.02 -5.83 2.57
C PRO A 78 5.77 -6.36 3.99
N ASN A 79 5.04 -5.61 4.81
CA ASN A 79 4.61 -6.01 6.14
C ASN A 79 3.34 -5.24 6.55
N VAL A 80 2.72 -5.66 7.65
CA VAL A 80 1.45 -5.07 8.14
C VAL A 80 1.65 -3.61 8.56
N TYR A 81 2.84 -3.26 9.05
CA TYR A 81 3.15 -1.89 9.45
C TYR A 81 3.10 -0.92 8.26
N ALA A 82 3.73 -1.25 7.14
CA ALA A 82 3.70 -0.44 5.92
C ALA A 82 2.27 -0.29 5.36
N ALA A 83 1.47 -1.35 5.42
CA ALA A 83 0.05 -1.29 5.06
C ALA A 83 -0.71 -0.35 6.02
N GLN A 84 -0.47 -0.47 7.33
CA GLN A 84 -1.12 0.35 8.35
C GLN A 84 -0.77 1.84 8.22
N GLU A 85 0.49 2.17 7.97
CA GLU A 85 0.90 3.55 7.70
C GLU A 85 0.19 4.12 6.47
N THR A 86 0.09 3.32 5.41
CA THR A 86 -0.58 3.74 4.18
C THR A 86 -2.08 3.97 4.42
N VAL A 87 -2.75 3.06 5.15
CA VAL A 87 -4.16 3.21 5.54
C VAL A 87 -4.35 4.46 6.40
N ASN A 88 -3.49 4.67 7.40
CA ASN A 88 -3.56 5.82 8.29
C ASN A 88 -3.42 7.14 7.51
N PHE A 89 -2.49 7.19 6.56
CA PHE A 89 -2.31 8.32 5.66
C PHE A 89 -3.57 8.54 4.80
N ILE A 90 -4.05 7.49 4.12
CA ILE A 90 -5.23 7.59 3.25
C ILE A 90 -6.43 8.10 4.04
N GLN A 91 -6.68 7.58 5.23
CA GLN A 91 -7.83 7.99 6.02
C GLN A 91 -7.73 9.43 6.56
N LYS A 92 -6.53 10.05 6.58
CA LYS A 92 -6.36 11.47 6.92
C LYS A 92 -6.64 12.38 5.72
N VAL A 93 -6.33 11.94 4.51
CA VAL A 93 -6.43 12.75 3.29
C VAL A 93 -7.74 12.51 2.54
N TYR A 94 -8.17 11.25 2.44
CA TYR A 94 -9.37 10.76 1.75
C TYR A 94 -10.22 9.91 2.70
N PRO A 95 -10.94 10.57 3.64
CA PRO A 95 -11.67 9.87 4.68
C PRO A 95 -12.79 9.00 4.10
N LEU A 96 -12.84 7.74 4.56
CA LEU A 96 -13.95 6.81 4.36
C LEU A 96 -14.58 6.46 5.72
N ARG A 97 -15.52 5.51 5.77
CA ARG A 97 -16.10 5.08 7.05
C ARG A 97 -15.05 4.33 7.88
N ARG A 98 -14.98 4.64 9.18
CA ARG A 98 -14.16 3.90 10.17
C ARG A 98 -14.98 3.14 11.23
N CYS A 99 -16.23 3.52 11.43
CA CYS A 99 -17.09 2.96 12.47
C CYS A 99 -17.83 1.72 11.98
N HIS A 100 -18.10 0.81 12.91
CA HIS A 100 -19.02 -0.32 12.68
C HIS A 100 -20.45 0.16 12.93
N GLY A 101 -21.18 0.40 11.84
CA GLY A 101 -22.62 0.69 11.89
C GLY A 101 -22.99 2.11 12.36
N PHE A 102 -24.29 2.31 12.55
CA PHE A 102 -24.89 3.59 12.92
C PHE A 102 -24.97 3.72 14.44
N GLN A 103 -24.38 4.79 14.99
CA GLN A 103 -24.23 5.02 16.43
C GLN A 103 -25.02 6.25 16.93
N LYS A 104 -25.81 6.93 16.08
CA LYS A 104 -26.61 8.13 16.38
C LYS A 104 -25.82 9.35 16.90
N ARG A 105 -24.50 9.23 17.13
CA ARG A 105 -23.61 10.28 17.61
C ARG A 105 -22.34 10.37 16.76
N PRO A 106 -21.76 11.57 16.59
CA PRO A 106 -20.49 11.72 15.90
C PRO A 106 -19.36 11.05 16.71
N CYS A 107 -18.42 10.42 16.01
CA CYS A 107 -17.23 9.83 16.62
C CYS A 107 -16.04 10.80 16.58
N LEU A 108 -15.00 10.52 17.37
CA LEU A 108 -13.79 11.34 17.39
C LEU A 108 -13.17 11.49 15.99
N TYR A 109 -13.16 10.42 15.19
CA TYR A 109 -12.64 10.47 13.82
C TYR A 109 -13.39 11.44 12.91
N TYR A 110 -14.69 11.66 13.13
CA TYR A 110 -15.43 12.68 12.39
C TYR A 110 -14.98 14.09 12.77
N HIS A 111 -14.84 14.36 14.07
CA HIS A 111 -14.36 15.66 14.57
C HIS A 111 -12.92 15.96 14.12
N MET A 112 -12.09 14.93 13.97
CA MET A 112 -10.74 15.05 13.42
C MET A 112 -10.70 15.12 11.88
N GLY A 113 -11.84 15.07 11.19
CA GLY A 113 -11.91 15.09 9.72
C GLY A 113 -11.42 13.80 9.02
N GLN A 114 -11.30 12.70 9.77
CA GLN A 114 -10.78 11.40 9.29
C GLN A 114 -11.89 10.40 8.93
N CYS A 115 -13.16 10.84 8.93
CA CYS A 115 -14.33 10.02 8.60
C CYS A 115 -15.46 10.92 8.07
N LEU A 116 -16.23 10.46 7.09
CA LEU A 116 -17.37 11.22 6.53
C LEU A 116 -18.59 11.28 7.46
N GLY A 117 -18.62 10.49 8.53
CA GLY A 117 -19.65 10.59 9.57
C GLY A 117 -20.89 9.70 9.38
N ALA A 118 -20.78 8.60 8.62
CA ALA A 118 -21.85 7.61 8.46
C ALA A 118 -22.38 7.00 9.79
N CYS A 119 -21.72 7.23 10.93
CA CYS A 119 -22.24 6.82 12.22
C CYS A 119 -23.47 7.61 12.68
N PHE A 120 -23.71 8.82 12.18
CA PHE A 120 -24.81 9.68 12.68
C PHE A 120 -25.58 10.42 11.58
N LYS A 121 -25.03 10.51 10.37
CA LYS A 121 -25.71 11.13 9.21
C LYS A 121 -25.66 10.21 7.99
N THR A 122 -26.60 10.38 7.07
CA THR A 122 -26.55 9.74 5.76
C THR A 122 -25.56 10.50 4.88
N VAL A 123 -24.51 9.81 4.43
CA VAL A 123 -23.53 10.36 3.48
C VAL A 123 -23.94 9.96 2.07
N PRO A 124 -23.96 10.87 1.08
CA PRO A 124 -24.26 10.52 -0.31
C PRO A 124 -23.21 9.56 -0.90
N VAL A 125 -23.66 8.58 -1.68
CA VAL A 125 -22.77 7.61 -2.36
C VAL A 125 -21.76 8.33 -3.27
N ALA A 126 -22.16 9.42 -3.90
CA ALA A 126 -21.29 10.23 -4.75
C ALA A 126 -20.06 10.79 -4.01
N GLU A 127 -20.18 11.09 -2.71
CA GLU A 127 -19.02 11.52 -1.90
C GLU A 127 -18.03 10.36 -1.73
N TYR A 128 -18.54 9.16 -1.44
CA TYR A 128 -17.70 7.96 -1.34
C TYR A 128 -17.00 7.66 -2.66
N ASP A 129 -17.71 7.69 -3.79
CA ASP A 129 -17.13 7.43 -5.10
C ASP A 129 -16.01 8.43 -5.46
N ALA A 130 -16.21 9.71 -5.12
CA ALA A 130 -15.20 10.74 -5.31
C ALA A 130 -13.94 10.45 -4.48
N GLN A 131 -14.09 10.02 -3.22
CA GLN A 131 -12.96 9.64 -2.37
C GLN A 131 -12.28 8.36 -2.89
N ILE A 132 -13.04 7.31 -3.22
CA ILE A 132 -12.52 6.04 -3.76
C ILE A 132 -11.73 6.28 -5.04
N LYS A 133 -12.19 7.17 -5.94
CA LYS A 133 -11.45 7.54 -7.15
C LYS A 133 -10.09 8.16 -6.82
N ARG A 134 -10.03 9.04 -5.82
CA ARG A 134 -8.77 9.65 -5.36
C ARG A 134 -7.85 8.63 -4.71
N ILE A 135 -8.40 7.72 -3.89
CA ILE A 135 -7.64 6.63 -3.26
C ILE A 135 -7.04 5.70 -4.31
N LYS A 136 -7.83 5.29 -5.31
CA LYS A 136 -7.35 4.50 -6.45
C LYS A 136 -6.21 5.19 -7.19
N SER A 137 -6.39 6.49 -7.49
CA SER A 137 -5.37 7.29 -8.15
C SER A 137 -4.07 7.35 -7.33
N PHE A 138 -4.18 7.57 -6.02
CA PHE A 138 -3.05 7.62 -5.10
C PHE A 138 -2.29 6.27 -5.04
N LEU A 139 -3.03 5.17 -4.85
CA LEU A 139 -2.45 3.83 -4.76
C LEU A 139 -1.84 3.35 -6.09
N ASN A 140 -2.30 3.88 -7.23
CA ASN A 140 -1.69 3.66 -8.54
C ASN A 140 -0.47 4.56 -8.82
N GLY A 141 -0.01 5.35 -7.85
CA GLY A 141 1.21 6.17 -7.96
C GLY A 141 1.01 7.58 -8.53
N HIS A 142 -0.24 8.01 -8.78
CA HIS A 142 -0.53 9.39 -9.20
C HIS A 142 -0.66 10.30 -7.98
N VAL A 143 0.48 10.67 -7.39
CA VAL A 143 0.56 11.45 -6.15
C VAL A 143 0.80 12.96 -6.33
N GLU A 144 1.12 13.40 -7.55
CA GLU A 144 1.45 14.81 -7.85
C GLU A 144 0.37 15.80 -7.43
N THR A 145 -0.90 15.46 -7.70
CA THR A 145 -2.05 16.29 -7.33
C THR A 145 -2.20 16.40 -5.81
N VAL A 146 -1.92 15.30 -5.10
CA VAL A 146 -2.00 15.22 -3.64
C VAL A 146 -0.89 16.04 -2.99
N LYS A 147 0.34 15.90 -3.49
CA LYS A 147 1.50 16.70 -3.05
C LYS A 147 1.20 18.19 -3.17
N LYS A 148 0.79 18.65 -4.35
CA LYS A 148 0.43 20.07 -4.57
C LYS A 148 -0.65 20.57 -3.61
N GLN A 149 -1.68 19.76 -3.35
CA GLN A 149 -2.72 20.13 -2.40
C GLN A 149 -2.22 20.20 -0.96
N LEU A 150 -1.39 19.25 -0.52
CA LEU A 150 -0.84 19.24 0.83
C LEU A 150 0.15 20.38 1.06
N THR A 151 1.03 20.66 0.10
CA THR A 151 1.95 21.81 0.16
C THR A 151 1.17 23.12 0.30
N LYS A 152 0.16 23.35 -0.54
CA LYS A 152 -0.67 24.56 -0.44
C LYS A 152 -1.35 24.70 0.93
N ARG A 153 -1.84 23.60 1.50
CA ARG A 153 -2.48 23.61 2.83
C ARG A 153 -1.46 23.83 3.95
N MET A 154 -0.26 23.30 3.81
CA MET A 154 0.83 23.49 4.76
C MET A 154 1.27 24.95 4.78
N ASP A 155 1.47 25.55 3.61
CA ASP A 155 1.85 26.96 3.48
C ASP A 155 0.77 27.89 4.04
N GLN A 156 -0.51 27.57 3.79
CA GLN A 156 -1.62 28.32 4.38
C GLN A 156 -1.65 28.20 5.91
N ALA A 157 -1.53 26.99 6.46
CA ALA A 157 -1.49 26.79 7.91
C ALA A 157 -0.29 27.51 8.56
N ALA A 158 0.85 27.55 7.89
CA ALA A 158 2.01 28.31 8.34
C ALA A 158 1.76 29.83 8.30
N ALA A 159 1.08 30.33 7.27
CA ALA A 159 0.68 31.74 7.18
C ALA A 159 -0.33 32.12 8.27
N ASP A 160 -1.21 31.19 8.64
CA ASP A 160 -2.22 31.35 9.70
C ASP A 160 -1.65 31.12 11.12
N LEU A 161 -0.32 30.95 11.25
CA LEU A 161 0.41 30.68 12.50
C LEU A 161 0.02 29.37 13.20
N GLU A 162 -0.61 28.43 12.48
CA GLU A 162 -0.97 27.09 12.95
C GLU A 162 0.19 26.11 12.78
N PHE A 163 1.29 26.31 13.52
CA PHE A 163 2.53 25.55 13.31
C PHE A 163 2.40 24.03 13.52
N GLU A 164 1.59 23.59 14.48
CA GLU A 164 1.32 22.16 14.69
C GLU A 164 0.65 21.55 13.46
N ARG A 165 -0.32 22.26 12.88
CA ARG A 165 -1.03 21.80 11.70
C ARG A 165 -0.14 21.78 10.46
N ALA A 166 0.72 22.78 10.30
CA ALA A 166 1.73 22.81 9.25
C ALA A 166 2.72 21.63 9.39
N ALA A 167 3.16 21.32 10.61
CA ALA A 167 4.03 20.18 10.88
C ALA A 167 3.36 18.84 10.51
N GLU A 168 2.09 18.63 10.86
CA GLU A 168 1.34 17.42 10.46
C GLU A 168 1.24 17.25 8.94
N LEU A 169 1.05 18.36 8.21
CA LEU A 169 0.96 18.34 6.74
C LEU A 169 2.32 18.10 6.09
N ARG A 170 3.39 18.65 6.66
CA ARG A 170 4.77 18.35 6.25
C ARG A 170 5.11 16.88 6.44
N ASP A 171 4.75 16.29 7.57
CA ASP A 171 5.03 14.89 7.85
C ASP A 171 4.25 13.97 6.88
N GLN A 172 3.04 14.38 6.48
CA GLN A 172 2.28 13.73 5.41
C GLN A 172 2.97 13.82 4.04
N LEU A 173 3.54 14.97 3.68
CA LEU A 173 4.32 15.13 2.44
C LEU A 173 5.56 14.23 2.42
N ASN A 174 6.33 14.24 3.50
CA ASN A 174 7.51 13.39 3.67
C ASN A 174 7.16 11.90 3.53
N TYR A 175 6.02 11.48 4.07
CA TYR A 175 5.54 10.11 3.93
C TYR A 175 5.30 9.71 2.46
N ILE A 176 4.69 10.60 1.66
CA ILE A 176 4.46 10.36 0.23
C ILE A 176 5.79 10.24 -0.53
N GLU A 177 6.74 11.13 -0.25
CA GLU A 177 8.08 11.12 -0.87
C GLU A 177 8.83 9.84 -0.53
N MET A 178 8.88 9.46 0.74
CA MET A 178 9.63 8.28 1.17
C MET A 178 9.00 6.97 0.71
N THR A 179 7.67 6.86 0.71
CA THR A 179 6.97 5.60 0.47
C THR A 179 6.64 5.41 -1.01
N VAL A 180 6.09 6.44 -1.66
CA VAL A 180 5.57 6.31 -3.03
C VAL A 180 6.65 6.56 -4.08
N GLU A 181 7.56 7.52 -3.88
CA GLU A 181 8.63 7.76 -4.87
C GLU A 181 9.73 6.72 -4.82
N LYS A 182 10.11 6.19 -3.65
CA LYS A 182 11.04 5.03 -3.60
C LYS A 182 10.46 3.79 -4.26
N GLN A 183 9.15 3.59 -4.17
CA GLN A 183 8.48 2.53 -4.93
C GLN A 183 8.47 2.81 -6.44
N LYS A 184 8.53 4.08 -6.86
CA LYS A 184 8.64 4.52 -8.26
C LYS A 184 10.05 4.41 -8.84
N ILE A 185 11.10 4.40 -8.00
CA ILE A 185 12.50 4.11 -8.41
C ILE A 185 12.63 2.65 -8.86
N ILE A 186 11.78 1.76 -8.36
CA ILE A 186 11.47 0.48 -9.01
C ILE A 186 10.43 0.78 -10.10
N SER A 187 10.86 1.56 -11.09
CA SER A 187 9.99 2.05 -12.15
C SER A 187 9.45 0.85 -12.93
N ASN A 188 8.16 0.86 -13.23
CA ASN A 188 7.51 0.03 -14.27
C ASN A 188 8.01 0.39 -15.69
N ASP A 189 9.22 0.89 -15.80
CA ASP A 189 9.88 1.15 -17.06
C ASP A 189 10.36 -0.21 -17.57
N ASN A 190 9.49 -0.89 -18.33
CA ASN A 190 9.80 -2.13 -19.04
C ASN A 190 10.81 -1.93 -20.18
N THR A 191 11.57 -0.83 -20.17
CA THR A 191 12.73 -0.71 -21.04
C THR A 191 13.80 -1.69 -20.56
N PRO A 192 14.18 -2.70 -21.38
CA PRO A 192 15.29 -3.56 -21.03
C PRO A 192 16.54 -2.70 -20.93
N ARG A 193 17.19 -2.74 -19.78
CA ARG A 193 18.45 -2.06 -19.51
C ARG A 193 19.46 -3.11 -19.10
N ASP A 194 20.57 -3.18 -19.82
CA ASP A 194 21.67 -4.07 -19.44
C ASP A 194 22.41 -3.45 -18.26
N LEU A 195 22.37 -4.13 -17.12
CA LEU A 195 22.99 -3.70 -15.88
C LEU A 195 24.33 -4.40 -15.73
N PHE A 196 25.41 -3.73 -16.10
CA PHE A 196 26.77 -4.23 -15.91
C PHE A 196 27.25 -3.83 -14.51
N ASN A 197 27.28 -4.80 -13.60
CA ASN A 197 27.96 -4.64 -12.33
C ASN A 197 29.41 -5.06 -12.50
N PHE A 198 30.36 -4.23 -12.08
CA PHE A 198 31.77 -4.59 -12.02
C PHE A 198 32.32 -4.27 -10.64
N TYR A 199 33.16 -5.16 -10.14
CA TYR A 199 33.90 -4.97 -8.90
C TYR A 199 35.34 -4.64 -9.26
N LEU A 200 35.87 -3.58 -8.63
CA LEU A 200 37.25 -3.15 -8.84
C LEU A 200 38.03 -3.30 -7.54
N ASP A 201 38.86 -4.34 -7.47
CA ASP A 201 39.86 -4.47 -6.41
C ASP A 201 41.26 -4.38 -7.01
N LYS A 202 42.05 -3.43 -6.51
CA LYS A 202 43.45 -3.20 -6.88
C LYS A 202 43.74 -3.21 -8.39
N GLY A 203 42.86 -2.58 -9.17
CA GLY A 203 43.07 -2.38 -10.61
C GLY A 203 42.67 -3.56 -11.49
N TRP A 204 42.06 -4.60 -10.93
CA TRP A 204 41.46 -5.69 -11.69
C TRP A 204 39.94 -5.51 -11.75
N LEU A 205 39.40 -5.55 -12.96
CA LEU A 205 37.97 -5.54 -13.26
C LEU A 205 37.49 -6.99 -13.38
N SER A 206 36.51 -7.36 -12.56
CA SER A 206 35.75 -8.61 -12.69
C SER A 206 34.25 -8.36 -12.56
#